data_AF-A0A6B0XTL0-F1
#
_entry.id   AF-A0A6B0XTL0-F1
#
_cell.length_a   1.000
_cell.length_b   1.000
_cell.length_c   1.000
_cell.angle_alpha   90.00
_cell.angle_beta   90.00
_cell.angle_gamma   90.00
#
_symmetry.space_group_name_H-M   'P 1'
#
loop_
_entity.id
_entity.type
_entity.pdbx_description
1 polymer ?
#
loop_
_entity_poly.entity_id
_entity_poly.type
_entity_poly.pdbx_seq_one_letter_code
_entity_poly.pdbx_strand_id
1 'polypeptide(L)'
;MTARAAATVVLAAFALGGCDDQIKHLDQRTPFFNTMSWQPSVEAYEERARLPVPGTMPVDGERTYDLLAADTMLVSPISGTEADLARGAELYSQFCTVCHGVTGAGDGSVVGQNRIPDIPLLNIRGELTRGYTDGYIWGMIGNGRGLMPPYRRIPAMDRWYLVAYVRQLQAEAMAEEAAAADAAAAEAAAAEAAAADTAGAEIPGTGGGQ
;
A
#
# COMPACT_ATOMS: atom_id res chain seq x y z
N MET A 1 -24.83 -13.08 54.43
CA MET A 1 -23.65 -13.55 53.68
C MET A 1 -22.75 -14.30 54.65
N THR A 2 -22.38 -15.54 54.34
CA THR A 2 -21.54 -16.37 55.21
C THR A 2 -20.09 -15.86 55.20
N ALA A 3 -19.37 -15.98 56.32
CA ALA A 3 -18.01 -15.45 56.47
C ALA A 3 -17.03 -15.90 55.36
N ARG A 4 -17.27 -17.08 54.76
CA ARG A 4 -16.53 -17.59 53.60
C ARG A 4 -16.76 -16.78 52.33
N ALA A 5 -17.98 -16.34 52.06
CA ALA A 5 -18.30 -15.52 50.89
C ALA A 5 -17.65 -14.12 51.00
N ALA A 6 -17.61 -13.57 52.21
CA ALA A 6 -16.91 -12.31 52.47
C ALA A 6 -15.40 -12.44 52.25
N ALA A 7 -14.79 -13.52 52.75
CA ALA A 7 -13.36 -13.79 52.56
C ALA A 7 -12.97 -13.96 51.09
N THR A 8 -13.79 -14.65 50.29
CA THR A 8 -13.52 -14.81 48.84
C THR A 8 -13.65 -13.51 48.06
N VAL A 9 -14.60 -12.64 48.41
CA VAL A 9 -14.75 -11.32 47.76
C VAL A 9 -13.57 -10.43 48.09
N VAL A 10 -13.09 -10.43 49.34
CA VAL A 10 -11.89 -9.69 49.75
C VAL A 10 -10.66 -10.21 49.01
N LEU A 11 -10.47 -11.52 48.92
CA LEU A 11 -9.32 -12.10 48.22
C LEU A 11 -9.31 -11.78 46.72
N ALA A 12 -10.48 -11.82 46.07
CA ALA A 12 -10.63 -11.48 44.66
C ALA A 12 -10.37 -9.98 44.39
N ALA A 13 -10.79 -9.10 45.31
CA ALA A 13 -10.50 -7.67 45.21
C ALA A 13 -9.00 -7.36 45.33
N PHE A 14 -8.28 -8.06 46.22
CA PHE A 14 -6.81 -7.93 46.32
C PHE A 14 -6.09 -8.49 45.09
N ALA A 15 -6.59 -9.58 44.49
CA ALA A 15 -6.00 -10.13 43.26
C ALA A 15 -6.18 -9.22 42.03
N LEU A 16 -7.29 -8.47 41.96
CA LEU A 16 -7.56 -7.54 40.86
C LEU A 16 -6.89 -6.16 41.04
N GLY A 17 -6.55 -5.77 42.27
CA GLY A 17 -5.86 -4.51 42.57
C GLY A 17 -4.33 -4.54 42.46
N GLY A 18 -3.73 -5.71 42.24
CA GLY A 18 -2.28 -5.92 42.31
C GLY A 18 -1.48 -5.63 41.02
N CYS A 19 -2.11 -5.16 39.94
CA CYS A 19 -1.45 -4.91 38.65
C CYS A 19 -1.67 -3.48 38.15
N ASP A 20 -1.66 -2.48 39.05
CA ASP A 20 -1.67 -1.08 38.64
C ASP A 20 -0.22 -0.58 38.58
N ASP A 21 0.24 -0.21 37.38
CA ASP A 21 1.61 0.28 37.04
C ASP A 21 1.89 1.68 37.63
N GLN A 22 1.18 2.07 38.70
CA GLN A 22 1.25 3.39 39.34
C GLN A 22 2.63 3.68 39.93
N ILE A 23 3.46 2.67 40.19
CA ILE A 23 4.83 2.89 40.64
C ILE A 23 5.67 3.61 39.57
N LYS A 24 5.41 3.39 38.27
CA LYS A 24 6.07 4.17 37.20
C LYS A 24 5.55 5.62 37.12
N HIS A 25 4.29 5.86 37.48
CA HIS A 25 3.74 7.22 37.51
C HIS A 25 4.15 8.01 38.76
N LEU A 26 4.62 7.33 39.81
CA LEU A 26 5.21 7.97 40.99
C LEU A 26 6.64 8.48 40.73
N ASP A 27 7.42 7.82 39.86
CA ASP A 27 8.77 8.29 39.47
C ASP A 27 8.73 9.66 38.78
N GLN A 28 7.67 9.93 38.01
CA GLN A 28 7.50 11.17 37.26
C GLN A 28 6.99 12.33 38.14
N ARG A 29 6.36 12.02 39.27
CA ARG A 29 5.73 13.03 40.16
C ARG A 29 6.58 13.39 41.36
N THR A 30 7.33 12.43 41.90
CA THR A 30 8.24 12.66 43.03
C THR A 30 9.57 11.98 42.74
N PRO A 31 10.51 12.68 42.08
CA PRO A 31 11.79 12.08 41.70
C PRO A 31 12.64 11.78 42.95
N PHE A 32 12.54 10.56 43.46
CA PHE A 32 13.43 10.05 44.49
C PHE A 32 14.59 9.34 43.79
N PHE A 33 15.79 9.93 43.85
CA PHE A 33 16.99 9.52 43.08
C PHE A 33 16.88 9.66 41.55
N ASN A 34 16.41 10.80 41.04
CA ASN A 34 16.48 11.14 39.60
C ASN A 34 17.88 11.59 39.12
N THR A 35 18.91 11.37 39.92
CA THR A 35 20.28 11.62 39.50
C THR A 35 20.60 10.73 38.31
N MET A 36 20.92 11.33 37.17
CA MET A 36 21.20 10.66 35.90
C MET A 36 19.98 10.04 35.18
N SER A 37 18.74 10.34 35.59
CA SER A 37 17.57 10.01 34.75
C SER A 37 17.53 10.88 33.48
N TRP A 38 18.00 12.12 33.61
CA TRP A 38 18.22 13.07 32.53
C TRP A 38 19.72 13.31 32.42
N GLN A 39 20.28 13.00 31.27
CA GLN A 39 21.69 13.22 30.99
C GLN A 39 21.90 14.65 30.46
N PRO A 40 23.10 15.26 30.66
CA PRO A 40 23.40 16.56 30.09
C PRO A 40 23.53 16.57 28.55
N SER A 41 23.71 15.41 27.91
CA SER A 41 23.76 15.29 26.45
C SER A 41 22.36 15.38 25.86
N VAL A 42 22.22 16.14 24.77
CA VAL A 42 20.97 16.23 24.03
C VAL A 42 20.79 14.98 23.18
N GLU A 43 19.74 14.23 23.45
CA GLU A 43 19.40 13.02 22.69
C GLU A 43 18.67 13.33 21.38
N ALA A 44 18.63 12.32 20.51
CA ALA A 44 17.82 12.39 19.31
C ALA A 44 16.34 12.64 19.69
N TYR A 45 15.73 13.67 19.08
CA TYR A 45 14.34 14.12 19.33
C TYR A 45 14.08 14.82 20.66
N GLU A 46 15.08 15.06 21.50
CA GLU A 46 14.92 15.87 22.73
C GLU A 46 14.76 17.35 22.39
N GLU A 47 15.54 17.83 21.43
CA GLU A 47 15.39 19.16 20.83
C GLU A 47 14.93 19.06 19.37
N ARG A 48 14.51 20.20 18.81
CA ARG A 48 14.23 20.30 17.38
C ARG A 48 15.51 19.97 16.60
N ALA A 49 15.44 18.93 15.77
CA ALA A 49 16.52 18.55 14.87
C ALA A 49 16.94 19.74 13.99
N ARG A 50 18.25 20.02 13.97
CA ARG A 50 18.83 21.01 13.06
C ARG A 50 18.95 20.38 11.68
N LEU A 51 18.33 21.00 10.68
CA LEU A 51 18.42 20.52 9.31
C LEU A 51 19.84 20.72 8.76
N PRO A 52 20.35 19.79 7.93
CA PRO A 52 21.64 19.96 7.27
C PRO A 52 21.57 21.11 6.24
N VAL A 53 22.73 21.67 5.90
CA VAL A 53 22.82 22.70 4.85
C VAL A 53 22.39 22.10 3.50
N PRO A 54 21.59 22.81 2.68
CA PRO A 54 21.19 22.33 1.36
C PRO A 54 22.39 21.98 0.47
N GLY A 55 22.30 20.88 -0.29
CA GLY A 55 23.35 20.42 -1.20
C GLY A 55 24.46 19.59 -0.52
N THR A 56 24.39 19.38 0.79
CA THR A 56 25.27 18.43 1.47
C THR A 56 24.91 16.99 1.07
N MET A 57 25.94 16.18 0.80
CA MET A 57 25.78 14.76 0.47
C MET A 57 26.38 13.91 1.59
N PRO A 58 25.62 12.94 2.15
CA PRO A 58 26.17 12.00 3.11
C PRO A 58 27.16 11.05 2.42
N VAL A 59 28.23 10.65 3.14
CA VAL A 59 29.27 9.75 2.61
C VAL A 59 28.71 8.36 2.34
N ASP A 60 27.98 7.82 3.32
CA ASP A 60 27.38 6.47 3.26
C ASP A 60 25.84 6.51 3.11
N GLY A 61 25.27 7.69 2.84
CA GLY A 61 23.83 7.87 2.79
C GLY A 61 23.24 7.76 1.39
N GLU A 62 21.93 7.60 1.33
CA GLU A 62 21.17 7.53 0.08
C GLU A 62 21.29 8.83 -0.72
N ARG A 63 21.66 8.72 -2.00
CA ARG A 63 21.59 9.86 -2.94
C ARG A 63 20.14 10.20 -3.24
N THR A 64 19.81 11.49 -3.17
CA THR A 64 18.52 11.99 -3.63
C THR A 64 18.57 12.25 -5.13
N TYR A 65 17.71 11.55 -5.88
CA TYR A 65 17.50 11.80 -7.31
C TYR A 65 16.22 12.62 -7.49
N ASP A 66 16.23 13.59 -8.39
CA ASP A 66 14.98 14.20 -8.88
C ASP A 66 14.21 13.20 -9.78
N LEU A 67 12.99 13.54 -10.18
CA LEU A 67 12.14 12.63 -10.97
C LEU A 67 12.74 12.32 -12.35
N LEU A 68 13.37 13.28 -13.02
CA LEU A 68 13.90 13.11 -14.38
C LEU A 68 15.22 12.34 -14.37
N ALA A 69 16.07 12.62 -13.38
CA ALA A 69 17.29 11.86 -13.12
C ALA A 69 16.95 10.42 -12.74
N ALA A 70 15.92 10.21 -11.91
CA ALA A 70 15.47 8.86 -11.56
C ALA A 70 14.96 8.08 -12.78
N ASP A 71 14.14 8.71 -13.63
CA ASP A 71 13.59 8.12 -14.86
C ASP A 71 14.68 7.68 -15.84
N THR A 72 15.72 8.48 -16.01
CA THR A 72 16.75 8.25 -17.04
C THR A 72 17.97 7.47 -16.56
N MET A 73 18.31 7.51 -15.27
CA MET A 73 19.57 6.98 -14.75
C MET A 73 19.41 5.72 -13.89
N LEU A 74 18.22 5.47 -13.33
CA LEU A 74 18.03 4.39 -12.37
C LEU A 74 17.47 3.15 -13.04
N VAL A 75 18.10 2.02 -12.72
CA VAL A 75 17.66 0.68 -13.10
C VAL A 75 17.48 -0.11 -11.82
N SER A 76 16.40 -0.89 -11.76
CA SER A 76 16.11 -1.75 -10.62
C SER A 76 17.25 -2.75 -10.39
N PRO A 77 17.86 -2.78 -9.19
CA PRO A 77 18.92 -3.74 -8.87
C PRO A 77 18.38 -5.11 -8.43
N ILE A 78 17.05 -5.27 -8.29
CA ILE A 78 16.42 -6.48 -7.77
C ILE A 78 15.95 -7.39 -8.91
N SER A 79 15.95 -8.70 -8.65
CA SER A 79 15.58 -9.73 -9.62
C SER A 79 14.07 -10.03 -9.67
N GLY A 80 13.28 -9.51 -8.74
CA GLY A 80 11.83 -9.77 -8.68
C GLY A 80 11.51 -11.19 -8.19
N THR A 81 12.30 -11.71 -7.25
CA THR A 81 12.04 -13.00 -6.61
C THR A 81 10.76 -12.94 -5.76
N GLU A 82 10.24 -14.10 -5.37
CA GLU A 82 9.09 -14.17 -4.45
C GLU A 82 9.37 -13.43 -3.13
N ALA A 83 10.60 -13.48 -2.62
CA ALA A 83 11.01 -12.73 -1.43
C ALA A 83 10.97 -11.21 -1.65
N ASP A 84 11.41 -10.74 -2.82
CA ASP A 84 11.37 -9.32 -3.20
C ASP A 84 9.91 -8.82 -3.27
N LEU A 85 9.03 -9.62 -3.87
CA LEU A 85 7.60 -9.33 -3.99
C LEU A 85 6.90 -9.37 -2.63
N ALA A 86 7.22 -10.34 -1.78
CA ALA A 86 6.66 -10.43 -0.42
C ALA A 86 7.04 -9.19 0.41
N ARG A 87 8.30 -8.73 0.32
CA ARG A 87 8.74 -7.49 0.97
C ARG A 87 8.01 -6.27 0.38
N GLY A 88 7.85 -6.22 -0.93
CA GLY A 88 7.10 -5.17 -1.61
C GLY A 88 5.63 -5.11 -1.17
N ALA A 89 4.97 -6.26 -1.06
CA ALA A 89 3.58 -6.38 -0.59
C ALA A 89 3.42 -5.87 0.85
N GLU A 90 4.35 -6.25 1.73
CA GLU A 90 4.39 -5.78 3.13
C GLU A 90 4.47 -4.25 3.19
N LEU A 91 5.42 -3.66 2.47
CA LEU A 91 5.59 -2.20 2.41
C LEU A 91 4.37 -1.50 1.79
N TYR A 92 3.81 -2.07 0.71
CA TYR A 92 2.64 -1.51 0.04
C TYR A 92 1.44 -1.45 0.98
N SER A 93 1.22 -2.52 1.75
CA SER A 93 0.16 -2.58 2.77
C SER A 93 0.27 -1.47 3.82
N GLN A 94 1.49 -1.09 4.20
CA GLN A 94 1.77 -0.09 5.23
C GLN A 94 1.64 1.34 4.72
N PHE A 95 2.05 1.61 3.48
CA PHE A 95 2.23 2.99 2.99
C PHE A 95 1.28 3.41 1.86
N CYS A 96 0.81 2.47 1.04
CA CYS A 96 0.20 2.79 -0.25
C CYS A 96 -1.31 2.50 -0.29
N THR A 97 -1.76 1.44 0.39
CA THR A 97 -3.16 0.96 0.35
C THR A 97 -4.20 1.99 0.75
N VAL A 98 -3.83 2.91 1.65
CA VAL A 98 -4.73 3.95 2.15
C VAL A 98 -5.29 4.81 1.02
N CYS A 99 -4.49 5.09 -0.01
CA CYS A 99 -4.89 5.89 -1.17
C CYS A 99 -5.13 5.03 -2.41
N HIS A 100 -4.26 4.05 -2.68
CA HIS A 100 -4.29 3.26 -3.91
C HIS A 100 -5.15 1.99 -3.83
N GLY A 101 -5.66 1.64 -2.64
CA GLY A 101 -6.41 0.42 -2.40
C GLY A 101 -5.52 -0.82 -2.30
N VAL A 102 -6.09 -1.93 -1.85
CA VAL A 102 -5.36 -3.21 -1.71
C VAL A 102 -4.95 -3.77 -3.06
N THR A 103 -5.85 -3.67 -4.04
CA THR A 103 -5.61 -4.15 -5.40
C THR A 103 -4.84 -3.14 -6.26
N GLY A 104 -4.72 -1.88 -5.84
CA GLY A 104 -4.12 -0.82 -6.66
C GLY A 104 -5.09 -0.12 -7.61
N ALA A 105 -6.41 -0.31 -7.43
CA ALA A 105 -7.44 0.27 -8.28
C ALA A 105 -7.71 1.76 -8.01
N GLY A 106 -7.09 2.36 -7.00
CA GLY A 106 -7.32 3.77 -6.63
C GLY A 106 -8.54 3.98 -5.73
N ASP A 107 -9.04 2.92 -5.11
CA ASP A 107 -10.22 2.86 -4.24
C ASP A 107 -9.87 2.85 -2.75
N GLY A 108 -8.75 3.48 -2.40
CA GLY A 108 -8.28 3.56 -1.01
C GLY A 108 -9.27 4.26 -0.09
N SER A 109 -9.18 4.00 1.22
CA SER A 109 -10.12 4.51 2.22
C SER A 109 -10.17 6.05 2.30
N VAL A 110 -9.16 6.77 1.80
CA VAL A 110 -9.14 8.23 1.76
C VAL A 110 -9.62 8.82 0.43
N VAL A 111 -10.11 7.99 -0.50
CA VAL A 111 -10.65 8.43 -1.80
C VAL A 111 -12.18 8.52 -1.70
N GLY A 112 -12.77 9.52 -2.35
CA GLY A 112 -14.23 9.66 -2.47
C GLY A 112 -14.76 11.07 -2.16
N GLN A 113 -16.08 11.17 -2.00
CA GLN A 113 -16.77 12.45 -1.84
C GLN A 113 -16.31 13.18 -0.56
N ASN A 114 -15.92 14.45 -0.70
CA ASN A 114 -15.29 15.27 0.35
C ASN A 114 -13.94 14.75 0.86
N ARG A 115 -13.25 13.90 0.10
CA ARG A 115 -11.89 13.42 0.38
C ARG A 115 -10.96 13.69 -0.82
N ILE A 116 -9.94 12.86 -1.02
CA ILE A 116 -9.14 12.94 -2.24
C ILE A 116 -10.06 12.61 -3.42
N PRO A 117 -10.14 13.49 -4.44
CA PRO A 117 -10.95 13.22 -5.62
C PRO A 117 -10.41 11.99 -6.33
N ASP A 118 -11.32 11.17 -6.87
CA ASP A 118 -10.94 10.07 -7.74
C ASP A 118 -10.28 10.65 -9.01
N ILE A 119 -9.01 10.33 -9.18
CA ILE A 119 -8.19 10.81 -10.30
C ILE A 119 -7.55 9.58 -10.96
N PRO A 120 -7.37 9.59 -12.30
CA PRO A 120 -6.86 8.42 -13.02
C PRO A 120 -5.50 7.90 -12.52
N LEU A 121 -4.67 8.76 -11.92
CA LEU A 121 -3.35 8.40 -11.39
C LEU A 121 -3.40 7.64 -10.05
N LEU A 122 -4.53 7.64 -9.33
CA LEU A 122 -4.71 6.80 -8.15
C LEU A 122 -4.80 5.32 -8.52
N ASN A 123 -5.33 5.01 -9.71
CA ASN A 123 -5.30 3.66 -10.24
C ASN A 123 -3.90 3.35 -10.80
N ILE A 124 -3.08 2.68 -9.98
CA ILE A 124 -1.72 2.27 -10.35
C ILE A 124 -1.69 1.06 -11.29
N ARG A 125 -2.84 0.43 -11.51
CA ARG A 125 -3.06 -0.62 -12.50
C ARG A 125 -3.57 -0.10 -13.83
N GLY A 126 -3.89 1.20 -13.97
CA GLY A 126 -4.43 1.77 -15.19
C GLY A 126 -3.40 1.94 -16.32
N GLU A 127 -3.89 2.09 -17.56
CA GLU A 127 -3.03 2.23 -18.75
C GLU A 127 -2.01 3.39 -18.62
N LEU A 128 -2.45 4.54 -18.12
CA LEU A 128 -1.58 5.71 -17.93
C LEU A 128 -0.43 5.43 -16.96
N THR A 129 -0.67 4.66 -15.90
CA THR A 129 0.33 4.37 -14.86
C THR A 129 1.25 3.22 -15.24
N ARG A 130 0.78 2.28 -16.07
CA ARG A 130 1.61 1.22 -16.69
C ARG A 130 2.74 1.80 -17.56
N GLY A 131 2.45 2.89 -18.28
CA GLY A 131 3.40 3.54 -19.20
C GLY A 131 4.58 4.26 -18.55
N TYR A 132 4.58 4.46 -17.23
CA TYR A 132 5.74 5.03 -16.55
C TYR A 132 6.90 4.04 -16.45
N THR A 133 8.14 4.52 -16.40
CA THR A 133 9.32 3.67 -16.17
C THR A 133 9.46 3.30 -14.70
N ASP A 134 10.22 2.24 -14.41
CA ASP A 134 10.50 1.82 -13.04
C ASP A 134 11.24 2.91 -12.24
N GLY A 135 12.21 3.58 -12.86
CA GLY A 135 12.95 4.69 -12.27
C GLY A 135 12.05 5.88 -11.93
N TYR A 136 11.07 6.18 -12.80
CA TYR A 136 10.11 7.25 -12.54
C TYR A 136 9.16 6.92 -11.38
N ILE A 137 8.66 5.68 -11.29
CA ILE A 137 7.83 5.24 -10.15
C ILE A 137 8.65 5.29 -8.86
N TRP A 138 9.89 4.77 -8.88
CA TRP A 138 10.81 4.84 -7.74
C TRP A 138 11.05 6.27 -7.26
N GLY A 139 11.29 7.19 -8.21
CA GLY A 139 11.49 8.61 -7.94
C GLY A 139 10.22 9.27 -7.39
N MET A 140 9.05 8.90 -7.89
CA MET A 140 7.76 9.43 -7.42
C MET A 140 7.47 9.03 -5.98
N ILE A 141 7.78 7.80 -5.57
CA ILE A 141 7.66 7.35 -4.17
C ILE A 141 8.53 8.24 -3.27
N GLY A 142 9.77 8.50 -3.66
CA GLY A 142 10.70 9.31 -2.86
C GLY A 142 10.33 10.81 -2.82
N ASN A 143 10.01 11.40 -3.98
CA ASN A 143 9.86 12.85 -4.13
C ASN A 143 8.41 13.33 -4.01
N GLY A 144 7.43 12.45 -4.14
CA GLY A 144 6.03 12.81 -4.29
C GLY A 144 5.72 13.42 -5.66
N ARG A 145 4.43 13.52 -5.99
CA ARG A 145 3.95 14.21 -7.19
C ARG A 145 2.48 14.59 -7.06
N GLY A 146 2.18 15.86 -7.29
CA GLY A 146 0.79 16.35 -7.23
C GLY A 146 0.23 16.20 -5.82
N LEU A 147 -0.83 15.39 -5.66
CA LEU A 147 -1.45 15.09 -4.36
C LEU A 147 -0.71 14.01 -3.56
N MET A 148 0.20 13.26 -4.19
CA MET A 148 0.98 12.23 -3.49
C MET A 148 2.16 12.88 -2.73
N PRO A 149 2.20 12.77 -1.39
CA PRO A 149 3.30 13.31 -0.59
C PRO A 149 4.62 12.52 -0.81
N PRO A 150 5.78 13.09 -0.45
CA PRO A 150 7.05 12.38 -0.51
C PRO A 150 7.16 11.32 0.59
N TYR A 151 7.53 10.08 0.22
CA TYR A 151 7.80 8.98 1.14
C TYR A 151 9.31 8.72 1.31
N ARG A 152 10.10 9.79 1.50
CA ARG A 152 11.56 9.70 1.78
C ARG A 152 11.91 8.86 3.01
N ARG A 153 10.94 8.62 3.90
CA ARG A 153 11.07 7.72 5.06
C ARG A 153 11.26 6.25 4.66
N ILE A 154 10.88 5.87 3.45
CA ILE A 154 11.10 4.53 2.91
C ILE A 154 12.51 4.51 2.31
N PRO A 155 13.41 3.61 2.73
CA PRO A 155 14.77 3.51 2.18
C PRO A 155 14.79 3.24 0.67
N ALA A 156 15.85 3.69 -0.03
CA ALA A 156 16.04 3.47 -1.48
C ALA A 156 15.76 2.05 -1.95
N MET A 157 16.32 1.05 -1.25
CA MET A 157 16.15 -0.35 -1.61
C MET A 157 14.70 -0.82 -1.44
N ASP A 158 14.05 -0.40 -0.36
CA ASP A 158 12.65 -0.73 -0.10
C ASP A 158 11.70 -0.16 -1.16
N ARG A 159 12.05 1.00 -1.75
CA ARG A 159 11.29 1.55 -2.88
C ARG A 159 11.38 0.67 -4.13
N TRP A 160 12.49 -0.06 -4.35
CA TRP A 160 12.57 -1.00 -5.47
C TRP A 160 11.63 -2.20 -5.28
N TYR A 161 11.54 -2.75 -4.05
CA TYR A 161 10.57 -3.80 -3.74
C TYR A 161 9.13 -3.33 -3.98
N LEU A 162 8.81 -2.08 -3.61
CA LEU A 162 7.52 -1.47 -3.93
C LEU A 162 7.27 -1.39 -5.44
N VAL A 163 8.26 -0.95 -6.24
CA VAL A 163 8.12 -0.90 -7.70
C VAL A 163 7.85 -2.29 -8.28
N ALA A 164 8.59 -3.32 -7.85
CA ALA A 164 8.35 -4.69 -8.30
C ALA A 164 6.92 -5.17 -7.96
N TYR A 165 6.44 -4.87 -6.75
CA TYR A 165 5.07 -5.21 -6.36
C TYR A 165 4.01 -4.44 -7.15
N VAL A 166 4.24 -3.15 -7.46
CA VAL A 166 3.36 -2.38 -8.36
C VAL A 166 3.30 -3.01 -9.75
N ARG A 167 4.44 -3.48 -10.28
CA ARG A 167 4.48 -4.21 -11.56
C ARG A 167 3.74 -5.53 -11.52
N GLN A 168 3.81 -6.25 -10.40
CA GLN A 168 3.01 -7.45 -10.18
C GLN A 168 1.50 -7.13 -10.25
N LEU A 169 1.03 -6.11 -9.53
CA LEU A 169 -0.37 -5.69 -9.56
C LEU A 169 -0.83 -5.29 -10.97
N GLN A 170 0.04 -4.63 -11.73
CA GLN A 170 -0.23 -4.29 -13.15
C GLN A 170 -0.33 -5.54 -14.03
N ALA A 171 0.56 -6.52 -13.85
CA ALA A 171 0.52 -7.77 -14.59
C ALA A 171 -0.74 -8.59 -14.28
N GLU A 172 -1.14 -8.66 -13.00
CA GLU A 172 -2.40 -9.29 -12.58
C GLU A 172 -3.61 -8.61 -13.25
N ALA A 173 -3.60 -7.27 -13.35
CA ALA A 173 -4.63 -6.52 -14.05
C ALA A 173 -4.76 -6.87 -15.52
N MET A 174 -3.62 -6.96 -16.21
CA MET A 174 -3.59 -7.31 -17.62
C MET A 174 -4.07 -8.75 -17.85
N ALA A 175 -3.73 -9.67 -16.94
CA ALA A 175 -4.20 -11.04 -17.01
C ALA A 175 -5.73 -11.14 -16.81
N GLU A 176 -6.28 -10.37 -15.85
CA GLU A 176 -7.73 -10.27 -15.64
C GLU A 176 -8.44 -9.66 -16.87
N GLU A 177 -7.90 -8.59 -17.44
CA GLU A 177 -8.44 -7.94 -18.65
C GLU A 177 -8.43 -8.89 -19.86
N ALA A 178 -7.34 -9.64 -20.06
CA ALA A 178 -7.22 -10.63 -21.13
C ALA A 178 -8.22 -11.78 -20.95
N ALA A 179 -8.34 -12.32 -19.73
CA ALA A 179 -9.29 -13.39 -19.44
C ALA A 179 -10.75 -12.95 -19.66
N ALA A 180 -11.07 -11.69 -19.32
CA ALA A 180 -12.40 -11.13 -19.58
C ALA A 180 -12.68 -10.97 -21.09
N ALA A 181 -11.68 -10.55 -21.87
CA ALA A 181 -11.80 -10.45 -23.32
C ALA A 181 -12.02 -11.82 -23.98
N ASP A 182 -11.29 -12.85 -23.54
CA ASP A 182 -11.44 -14.22 -24.03
C ASP A 182 -12.83 -14.79 -23.72
N ALA A 183 -13.34 -14.53 -22.51
CA ALA A 183 -14.69 -14.95 -22.11
C ALA A 183 -15.77 -14.25 -22.97
N ALA A 184 -15.63 -12.94 -23.20
CA ALA A 184 -16.56 -12.18 -24.04
C ALA A 184 -16.52 -12.65 -25.51
N ALA A 185 -15.34 -12.99 -26.03
CA ALA A 185 -15.20 -13.55 -27.37
C ALA A 185 -15.85 -14.94 -27.49
N ALA A 186 -15.72 -15.78 -26.47
CA ALA A 186 -16.38 -17.08 -26.41
C ALA A 186 -17.91 -16.94 -26.35
N GLU A 187 -18.43 -15.98 -25.58
CA GLU A 187 -19.87 -15.70 -25.49
C GLU A 187 -20.42 -15.12 -26.80
N ALA A 188 -19.69 -14.22 -27.46
CA ALA A 188 -20.05 -13.70 -28.77
C ALA A 188 -20.07 -14.79 -29.86
N ALA A 189 -19.07 -15.68 -29.87
CA ALA A 189 -19.03 -16.81 -30.79
C ALA A 189 -20.17 -17.82 -30.53
N ALA A 190 -20.54 -18.04 -29.27
CA ALA A 190 -21.69 -18.88 -28.93
C ALA A 190 -23.03 -18.25 -29.35
N ALA A 191 -23.16 -16.92 -29.21
CA ALA A 191 -24.33 -16.18 -29.67
C ALA A 191 -24.48 -16.20 -31.20
N GLU A 192 -23.37 -16.08 -31.94
CA GLU A 192 -23.36 -16.16 -33.40
C GLU A 192 -23.66 -17.57 -33.92
N ALA A 193 -23.15 -18.61 -33.24
CA ALA A 193 -23.49 -20.01 -33.52
C ALA A 193 -24.98 -20.32 -33.26
N ALA A 194 -25.56 -19.75 -32.19
CA ALA A 194 -26.98 -19.88 -31.90
C ALA A 194 -27.87 -19.14 -32.92
N ALA A 195 -27.42 -17.98 -33.41
CA ALA A 195 -28.12 -17.24 -34.46
C ALA A 195 -28.11 -18.00 -35.81
N ALA A 196 -27.00 -18.68 -36.13
CA ALA A 196 -26.88 -19.50 -37.35
C ALA A 196 -27.81 -20.74 -37.33
N ASP A 197 -28.06 -21.33 -36.15
CA ASP A 197 -28.99 -22.46 -36.00
C ASP A 197 -30.46 -22.04 -36.21
N THR A 198 -30.83 -20.81 -35.84
CA THR A 198 -32.18 -20.28 -36.09
C THR A 198 -32.47 -19.90 -37.55
N ALA A 199 -31.44 -19.66 -38.37
CA ALA A 199 -31.60 -19.34 -39.79
C ALA A 199 -31.73 -20.58 -40.71
N GLY A 200 -31.48 -21.79 -40.19
CA GLY A 200 -31.63 -23.04 -40.93
C GLY A 200 -33.06 -23.61 -40.99
N ALA A 201 -34.04 -22.97 -40.36
CA ALA A 201 -35.40 -23.49 -40.18
C ALA A 201 -36.45 -22.96 -41.18
N GLU A 202 -36.06 -22.25 -42.25
CA GLU A 202 -36.98 -21.88 -43.35
C GLU A 202 -36.65 -22.66 -44.63
N ILE A 203 -37.38 -23.75 -44.86
CA ILE A 203 -37.54 -24.31 -46.22
C ILE A 203 -38.74 -23.60 -46.87
N PRO A 204 -38.55 -22.90 -48.00
CA PRO A 204 -39.65 -22.32 -48.76
C PRO A 204 -40.36 -23.43 -49.52
N GLY A 205 -41.57 -23.79 -49.06
CA GLY A 205 -42.49 -24.64 -49.81
C GLY A 205 -42.99 -23.92 -51.06
N THR A 206 -42.31 -24.13 -52.18
CA THR A 206 -42.74 -23.69 -53.51
C THR A 206 -43.66 -24.71 -54.17
N GLY A 207 -44.75 -24.20 -54.78
CA GLY A 207 -45.47 -24.84 -55.89
C GLY A 207 -46.68 -25.67 -55.48
N GLY A 208 -47.86 -25.57 -56.08
CA GLY A 208 -48.26 -24.86 -57.29
C GLY A 208 -49.45 -25.61 -57.92
N GLY A 209 -50.42 -24.86 -58.46
CA GLY A 209 -51.22 -25.29 -59.61
C GLY A 209 -52.47 -26.15 -59.37
N GLN A 210 -53.60 -25.51 -59.72
CA GLN A 210 -54.93 -26.03 -60.06
C GLN A 210 -55.90 -26.34 -58.92
#